data_AF-A0A444HBU7-F1
#
_entry.id   AF-A0A444HBU7-F1
#
_cell.length_a   1.000
_cell.length_b   1.000
_cell.length_c   1.000
_cell.angle_alpha   90.00
_cell.angle_beta   90.00
_cell.angle_gamma   90.00
#
_symmetry.space_group_name_H-M   'P 1'
#
loop_
_entity.id
_entity.type
_entity.pdbx_description
1 polymer ?
#
loop_
_entity_poly.entity_id
_entity_poly.type
_entity_poly.pdbx_seq_one_letter_code
_entity_poly.pdbx_strand_id
1 'polypeptide(L)' 'MKKTNKNIGKEAIIDCLTEQLREISITSFLPGTKVTIIKYDGYSDNYGDCYEVTDGMIKNFGYIIPRRWLNIIEE' A
#
# COMPACT_ATOMS: atom_id res chain seq x y z
N MET A 1 0.41 -23.63 -6.26
CA MET A 1 0.31 -22.62 -7.34
C MET A 1 0.76 -21.29 -6.75
N LYS A 2 1.90 -20.73 -7.17
CA LYS A 2 2.31 -19.38 -6.74
C LYS A 2 1.31 -18.40 -7.35
N LYS A 3 0.35 -17.90 -6.57
CA LYS A 3 -0.51 -16.79 -6.99
C LYS A 3 0.43 -15.61 -7.24
N THR A 4 0.80 -15.37 -8.49
CA THR A 4 1.52 -14.17 -8.88
C THR A 4 0.61 -13.01 -8.49
N ASN A 5 1.00 -12.25 -7.47
CA ASN A 5 0.18 -11.21 -6.90
C ASN A 5 0.06 -10.10 -7.96
N LYS A 6 -1.07 -10.05 -8.68
CA LYS A 6 -1.29 -9.20 -9.87
C LYS A 6 -1.15 -7.70 -9.59
N ASN A 7 -1.06 -7.33 -8.32
CA ASN A 7 -0.97 -5.95 -7.84
C ASN A 7 0.48 -5.45 -7.78
N ILE A 8 1.49 -6.35 -7.75
CA ILE A 8 2.90 -5.94 -7.67
C ILE A 8 3.31 -5.25 -8.97
N GLY A 9 3.95 -4.09 -8.86
CA GLY A 9 4.35 -3.22 -9.96
C GLY A 9 3.28 -2.24 -10.42
N LYS A 10 2.03 -2.36 -9.93
CA LYS A 10 0.96 -1.40 -10.23
C LYS A 10 1.07 -0.16 -9.34
N GLU A 11 0.60 0.95 -9.88
CA GLU A 11 0.39 2.17 -9.13
C GLU A 11 -0.98 2.16 -8.44
N ALA A 12 -1.06 2.74 -7.26
CA ALA A 12 -2.27 2.87 -6.49
C ALA A 12 -2.32 4.25 -5.81
N ILE A 13 -3.52 4.72 -5.53
CA ILE A 13 -3.74 5.91 -4.70
C ILE A 13 -4.14 5.45 -3.31
N ILE A 14 -3.55 6.06 -2.29
CA ILE A 14 -3.97 5.84 -0.90
C ILE A 14 -5.36 6.45 -0.72
N ASP A 15 -6.37 5.60 -0.57
CA ASP A 15 -7.77 5.97 -0.42
C ASP A 15 -8.27 5.50 0.96
N CYS A 16 -7.88 6.25 1.99
CA CYS A 16 -8.27 6.01 3.37
C CYS A 16 -8.26 7.33 4.15
N LEU A 17 -8.67 7.31 5.42
CA LEU A 17 -8.58 8.50 6.28
C LEU A 17 -7.15 8.71 6.79
N THR A 18 -6.75 9.95 7.00
CA THR A 18 -5.44 10.27 7.61
C THR A 18 -5.27 9.64 8.99
N GLU A 19 -6.37 9.51 9.75
CA GLU A 19 -6.38 8.83 11.05
C GLU A 19 -5.99 7.35 10.93
N GLN A 20 -6.45 6.65 9.89
CA GLN A 20 -6.12 5.25 9.64
C GLN A 20 -4.65 5.05 9.31
N LEU A 21 -4.03 5.98 8.58
CA LEU A 21 -2.59 5.96 8.34
C LEU A 21 -1.81 6.15 9.65
N ARG A 22 -2.28 7.03 10.53
CA ARG A 22 -1.66 7.26 11.85
C ARG A 22 -1.78 6.03 12.75
N GLU A 23 -2.87 5.27 12.68
CA GLU A 23 -3.04 4.02 13.45
C GLU A 23 -1.92 3.00 13.15
N ILE A 24 -1.43 2.96 11.92
CA ILE A 24 -0.32 2.09 11.50
C ILE A 24 1.03 2.82 11.48
N SER A 25 1.14 3.94 12.19
CA SER A 25 2.36 4.75 12.30
C SER A 25 2.89 5.31 10.97
N ILE A 26 2.03 5.44 9.96
CA ILE A 26 2.35 6.10 8.70
C ILE A 26 1.96 7.58 8.80
N THR A 27 2.97 8.44 8.82
CA THR A 27 2.79 9.90 8.78
C THR A 27 3.33 10.54 7.51
N SER A 28 4.09 9.78 6.71
CA SER A 28 4.74 10.26 5.49
C SER A 28 3.79 10.36 4.30
N PHE A 29 2.64 9.70 4.37
CA PHE A 29 1.63 9.70 3.31
C PHE A 29 0.36 10.42 3.75
N LEU A 30 -0.31 10.98 2.76
CA LEU A 30 -1.63 11.55 2.91
C LEU A 30 -2.62 10.77 2.03
N PRO A 31 -3.91 10.79 2.37
CA PRO A 31 -4.95 10.36 1.44
C PRO A 31 -4.80 11.10 0.10
N GLY A 32 -4.91 10.37 -1.00
CA GLY A 32 -4.66 10.88 -2.35
C GLY A 32 -3.21 10.74 -2.83
N THR A 33 -2.26 10.34 -1.98
CA THR A 33 -0.88 10.10 -2.42
C THR A 33 -0.81 8.90 -3.36
N LYS A 34 -0.15 9.08 -4.50
CA LYS A 34 0.17 8.01 -5.46
C LYS A 34 1.37 7.22 -4.96
N VAL A 35 1.23 5.91 -4.93
CA VAL A 35 2.25 4.95 -4.49
C VAL A 35 2.34 3.78 -5.45
N THR A 36 3.49 3.11 -5.46
CA THR A 36 3.73 1.90 -6.24
C THR A 36 3.80 0.70 -5.33
N ILE A 37 3.06 -0.35 -5.65
CA ILE A 37 3.09 -1.61 -4.90
C ILE A 37 4.34 -2.39 -5.28
N ILE A 38 5.23 -2.65 -4.32
CA ILE A 38 6.51 -3.31 -4.58
C ILE A 38 6.55 -4.76 -4.14
N LYS A 39 5.82 -5.12 -3.07
CA LYS A 39 5.67 -6.50 -2.64
C LYS A 39 4.38 -6.73 -1.86
N TYR A 40 3.94 -7.97 -1.82
CA TYR A 40 2.93 -8.42 -0.87
C TYR A 40 3.60 -8.71 0.46
N ASP A 41 3.11 -8.09 1.53
CA ASP A 41 3.68 -8.24 2.87
C ASP A 41 3.08 -9.45 3.58
N GLY A 42 1.75 -9.57 3.58
CA GLY A 42 1.07 -10.65 4.28
C GLY A 42 -0.39 -10.34 4.55
N TYR A 43 -1.04 -11.21 5.31
CA TYR A 43 -2.41 -11.01 5.79
C TYR A 43 -2.36 -10.57 7.26
N SER A 44 -3.08 -9.50 7.58
CA SER A 44 -3.30 -9.03 8.96
C SER A 44 -4.74 -9.27 9.37
N ASP A 45 -4.97 -9.85 10.55
CA ASP A 45 -6.33 -10.11 11.05
C ASP A 45 -7.20 -8.84 11.16
N ASN A 46 -6.60 -7.68 11.40
CA ASN A 46 -7.32 -6.40 11.54
C ASN A 46 -7.61 -5.70 10.19
N TYR A 47 -6.77 -5.95 9.19
CA TYR A 47 -6.71 -5.12 7.98
C TYR A 47 -6.87 -5.91 6.67
N GLY A 48 -6.77 -7.23 6.72
CA GLY A 48 -6.78 -8.11 5.55
C GLY A 48 -5.42 -8.18 4.86
N ASP A 49 -5.44 -8.33 3.53
CA ASP A 49 -4.24 -8.36 2.70
C ASP A 49 -3.49 -7.02 2.78
N CYS A 50 -2.19 -7.06 3.08
CA CYS A 50 -1.31 -5.91 3.18
C CYS A 50 -0.22 -5.96 2.10
N TYR A 51 0.10 -4.80 1.56
CA TYR A 51 1.12 -4.62 0.54
C TYR A 51 2.14 -3.60 0.99
N GLU A 52 3.40 -3.85 0.69
CA GLU A 52 4.42 -2.83 0.82
C GLU A 52 4.37 -1.91 -0.41
N VAL A 53 4.33 -0.62 -0.16
CA VAL A 53 4.25 0.43 -1.17
C VAL A 53 5.36 1.46 -0.97
N THR A 54 5.74 2.13 -2.05
CA THR A 54 6.72 3.23 -2.04
C THR A 54 6.19 4.39 -2.88
N ASP A 55 6.51 5.63 -2.51
CA ASP A 55 6.28 6.82 -3.34
C ASP A 55 7.41 7.05 -4.36
N GLY A 56 8.42 6.18 -4.39
CA GLY A 56 9.54 6.24 -5.31
C GLY A 56 10.59 7.30 -4.97
N MET A 57 10.33 8.21 -4.01
CA MET A 57 11.34 9.17 -3.54
C MET A 57 12.44 8.48 -2.73
N ILE A 58 12.10 7.46 -1.93
CA ILE A 58 13.06 6.73 -1.10
C ILE A 58 13.15 5.28 -1.59
N LYS A 59 14.16 5.00 -2.43
CA LYS A 59 14.36 3.69 -3.08
C LYS A 59 14.54 2.49 -2.12
N ASN A 60 14.71 2.72 -0.82
CA ASN A 60 14.92 1.68 0.19
C ASN A 60 13.93 1.72 1.36
N PHE A 61 12.85 2.50 1.26
CA PHE A 61 11.85 2.59 2.32
C PHE A 61 10.47 2.31 1.74
N GLY A 62 9.89 1.18 2.14
CA GLY A 62 8.53 0.79 1.83
C GLY A 62 7.66 0.89 3.08
N TYR A 63 6.41 1.26 2.91
CA TYR A 63 5.42 1.25 3.98
C TYR A 63 4.40 0.17 3.72
N ILE A 64 3.97 -0.51 4.77
CA ILE A 64 2.97 -1.57 4.68
C ILE A 64 1.59 -0.92 4.76
N ILE A 65 0.83 -1.00 3.67
CA ILE A 65 -0.53 -0.46 3.58
C ILE A 65 -1.52 -1.59 3.26
N PRO A 66 -2.65 -1.67 3.97
CA PRO A 66 -3.75 -2.57 3.65
C PRO A 66 -4.27 -2.36 2.23
N ARG A 67 -4.53 -3.45 1.49
CA ARG A 67 -5.09 -3.43 0.14
C ARG A 67 -6.40 -2.67 0.04
N ARG A 68 -7.23 -2.73 1.08
CA ARG A 68 -8.52 -2.02 1.16
C ARG A 68 -8.38 -0.50 1.13
N TRP A 69 -7.19 0.01 1.46
CA TRP A 69 -6.85 1.44 1.43
C TRP A 69 -6.08 1.84 0.17
N LEU A 70 -5.87 0.90 -0.75
CA LEU A 70 -5.17 1.14 -2.01
C LEU A 70 -6.17 1.08 -3.16
N ASN A 71 -6.42 2.22 -3.79
CA ASN A 71 -7.16 2.29 -5.03
C ASN A 71 -6.20 2.06 -6.20
N ILE A 72 -6.11 0.81 -6.67
CA ILE A 72 -5.20 0.42 -7.74
C ILE A 72 -5.67 1.03 -9.05
N ILE A 73 -4.80 1.81 -9.69
CA ILE A 73 -5.04 2.34 -11.02
C ILE A 73 -4.74 1.21 -12.01
N GLU A 74 -5.77 0.64 -12.61
CA GLU A 74 -5.62 -0.31 -13.71
C GLU A 74 -5.58 0.48 -15.03
N GLU A 75 -4.44 0.45 -15.73
CA GLU A 75 -4.35 0.80 -17.15
C GLU A 75 -4.89 -0.33 -18.04
#